data_AF-A0A9Q0N7J4-F1
#
_entry.id   AF-A0A9Q0N7J4-F1
#
_cell.length_a   1.000
_cell.length_b   1.000
_cell.length_c   1.000
_cell.angle_alpha   90.00
_cell.angle_beta   90.00
_cell.angle_gamma   90.00
#
_symmetry.space_group_name_H-M   'P 1'
#
loop_
_entity.id
_entity.type
_entity.pdbx_description
1 polymer ?
#
loop_
_entity_poly.entity_id
_entity_poly.type
_entity_poly.pdbx_seq_one_letter_code
_entity_poly.pdbx_strand_id
1 'polypeptide(L)'
;MPSLHASILTIFPEMFPGSLQYSLAGQALKKGIWSYNVVNIKDFGLTKHKNVDDEAYGGGSGLIMRPDVLGSCLDNVLSSNPNAPIYYPSPRGKLFNQNIAHEIIQEKQIIILCGRFEGIDERIIEEYNVREISIGDYILSGGEVAALAILDCLIRLLPNVLANQDTLQSESFERNGEFAGLLECPLYTRPEFKAMNIIEQFEQQQIVKLTENKKIPDFKVGDTVKVTVKIIDRTVEKDGKEKLLERLQAYEGVVIARRNSGVASSCVVRKVSHGEGVERRFMIFSPIVHSIEVVKYGVVRRAKLYYLRNLSGKAARIKEKLQVNTKKVNKKNAVA
;
A
#
# COMPACT_ATOMS: atom_id res chain seq x y z
N MET A 1 32.75 -11.73 28.11
CA MET A 1 31.50 -11.16 28.66
C MET A 1 30.72 -10.58 27.50
N PRO A 2 29.37 -10.65 27.51
CA PRO A 2 28.54 -10.05 26.48
C PRO A 2 28.77 -8.55 26.40
N SER A 3 28.61 -7.97 25.21
CA SER A 3 28.74 -6.53 24.97
C SER A 3 27.61 -5.73 25.63
N LEU A 4 26.42 -6.34 25.79
CA LEU A 4 25.28 -5.78 26.51
C LEU A 4 24.60 -6.86 27.36
N HIS A 5 24.24 -6.53 28.60
CA HIS A 5 23.38 -7.34 29.45
C HIS A 5 22.14 -6.54 29.88
N ALA A 6 20.94 -7.09 29.67
CA ALA A 6 19.69 -6.44 30.04
C ALA A 6 18.97 -7.19 31.17
N SER A 7 18.70 -6.52 32.28
CA SER A 7 17.82 -7.03 33.34
C SER A 7 16.42 -6.48 33.17
N ILE A 8 15.46 -7.36 32.92
CA ILE A 8 14.09 -6.99 32.55
C ILE A 8 13.18 -7.28 33.73
N LEU A 9 12.58 -6.25 34.33
CA LEU A 9 11.67 -6.38 35.47
C LEU A 9 10.25 -6.30 34.93
N THR A 10 9.47 -7.37 35.09
CA THR A 10 8.08 -7.44 34.60
C THR A 10 7.25 -8.39 35.47
N ILE A 11 5.92 -8.27 35.40
CA ILE A 11 4.98 -9.24 35.99
C ILE A 11 4.60 -10.38 35.02
N PHE A 12 5.09 -10.34 33.77
CA PHE A 12 4.87 -11.32 32.70
C PHE A 12 6.21 -11.81 32.12
N PRO A 13 7.03 -12.53 32.92
CA PRO A 13 8.36 -12.98 32.49
C PRO A 13 8.35 -13.83 31.21
N GLU A 14 7.26 -14.56 30.96
CA GLU A 14 7.05 -15.41 29.77
C GLU A 14 7.03 -14.64 28.45
N MET A 15 6.86 -13.31 28.47
CA MET A 15 6.93 -12.47 27.27
C MET A 15 8.36 -12.36 26.71
N PHE A 16 9.38 -12.73 27.49
CA PHE A 16 10.79 -12.59 27.12
C PHE A 16 11.44 -13.97 26.91
N PRO A 17 12.28 -14.11 25.87
CA PRO A 17 12.80 -13.05 24.98
C PRO A 17 11.84 -12.67 23.85
N GLY A 18 10.67 -13.31 23.75
CA GLY A 18 9.63 -12.96 22.79
C GLY A 18 10.12 -13.07 21.35
N SER A 19 10.04 -11.97 20.59
CA SER A 19 10.57 -11.89 19.23
C SER A 19 12.10 -11.91 19.15
N LEU A 20 12.80 -11.55 20.22
CA LEU A 20 14.27 -11.41 20.24
C LEU A 20 15.02 -12.75 20.19
N GLN A 21 14.34 -13.90 20.35
CA GLN A 21 14.97 -15.22 20.13
C GLN A 21 15.14 -15.58 18.65
N TYR A 22 14.56 -14.80 17.74
CA TYR A 22 14.58 -15.07 16.30
C TYR A 22 15.56 -14.16 15.56
N SER A 23 15.87 -14.52 14.31
CA SER A 23 16.69 -13.72 13.38
C SER A 23 18.03 -13.27 13.99
N LEU A 24 18.45 -12.02 13.74
CA LEU A 24 19.72 -11.43 14.17
C LEU A 24 19.89 -11.40 15.69
N ALA A 25 18.88 -10.90 16.42
CA ALA A 25 18.93 -10.84 17.88
C ALA A 25 19.10 -12.22 18.51
N GLY A 26 18.37 -13.22 18.00
CA GLY A 26 18.47 -14.60 18.48
C GLY A 26 19.81 -15.26 18.17
N GLN A 27 20.37 -15.00 16.99
CA GLN A 27 21.73 -15.46 16.65
C GLN A 27 22.78 -14.80 17.55
N ALA A 28 22.65 -13.49 17.79
CA ALA A 28 23.54 -12.74 18.67
C ALA A 28 23.46 -13.23 20.12
N LEU A 29 22.27 -13.60 20.59
CA LEU A 29 22.05 -14.20 21.91
C LEU A 29 22.78 -15.55 22.02
N LYS A 30 22.62 -16.44 21.03
CA LYS A 30 23.29 -17.76 21.00
C LYS A 30 24.82 -17.64 20.96
N LYS A 31 25.33 -16.59 20.31
CA LYS A 31 26.77 -16.27 20.27
C LYS A 31 27.27 -15.57 21.55
N GLY A 32 26.38 -15.21 22.48
CA GLY A 32 26.73 -14.48 23.70
C GLY A 32 27.18 -13.04 23.45
N ILE A 33 26.80 -12.43 22.32
CA ILE A 33 27.10 -11.03 22.01
C ILE A 33 26.29 -10.11 22.93
N TRP A 34 25.04 -10.49 23.20
CA TRP A 34 24.22 -9.90 24.25
C TRP A 34 23.61 -11.00 25.10
N SER A 35 23.10 -10.61 26.27
CA SER A 35 22.41 -11.51 27.18
C SER A 35 21.33 -10.76 27.95
N TYR A 36 20.44 -11.51 28.58
CA TYR A 36 19.42 -10.92 29.44
C TYR A 36 19.07 -11.85 30.60
N ASN A 37 18.48 -11.27 31.63
CA ASN A 37 17.74 -11.99 32.65
C ASN A 37 16.38 -11.32 32.83
N VAL A 38 15.40 -12.11 33.27
CA VAL A 38 14.05 -11.62 33.53
C VAL A 38 13.77 -11.81 35.00
N VAL A 39 13.36 -10.73 35.66
CA VAL A 39 13.02 -10.69 37.08
C VAL A 39 11.52 -10.52 37.19
N ASN A 40 10.88 -11.50 37.78
CA ASN A 40 9.45 -11.48 37.99
C ASN A 40 9.11 -10.62 39.21
N ILE A 41 8.51 -9.45 38.98
CA ILE A 41 8.15 -8.49 40.04
C ILE A 41 7.21 -9.13 41.07
N LYS A 42 6.35 -10.08 40.65
CA LYS A 42 5.44 -10.79 41.56
C LYS A 42 6.16 -11.57 42.66
N ASP A 43 7.43 -11.92 42.48
CA ASP A 43 8.19 -12.61 43.53
C ASP A 43 8.53 -11.72 44.73
N PHE A 44 8.45 -10.40 44.55
CA PHE A 44 8.55 -9.38 45.61
C PHE A 44 7.17 -8.90 46.07
N GLY A 45 6.10 -9.43 45.48
CA GLY A 45 4.73 -9.07 45.79
C GLY A 45 4.39 -9.36 47.25
N LEU A 46 3.61 -8.47 47.84
CA LEU A 46 3.24 -8.56 49.24
C LEU A 46 1.98 -9.39 49.39
N THR A 47 1.76 -9.90 50.61
CA THR A 47 0.64 -10.78 50.99
C THR A 47 0.70 -12.18 50.37
N LYS A 48 -0.22 -13.06 50.79
CA LYS A 48 -0.37 -14.43 50.26
C LYS A 48 -0.60 -14.47 48.74
N HIS A 49 -1.16 -13.41 48.17
CA HIS A 49 -1.53 -13.33 46.76
C HIS A 49 -0.45 -12.70 45.87
N LYS A 50 0.70 -12.28 46.44
CA LYS A 50 1.80 -11.63 45.71
C LYS A 50 1.31 -10.38 44.94
N ASN A 51 0.53 -9.54 45.62
CA ASN A 51 0.00 -8.30 45.03
C ASN A 51 1.15 -7.34 44.76
N VAL A 52 1.12 -6.70 43.59
CA VAL A 52 2.17 -5.79 43.09
C VAL A 52 1.66 -4.37 42.84
N ASP A 53 0.37 -4.15 43.10
CA ASP A 53 -0.40 -2.98 42.75
C ASP A 53 -1.39 -2.63 43.86
N ASP A 54 -1.84 -1.38 43.88
CA ASP A 54 -2.86 -0.86 44.79
C ASP A 54 -3.60 0.34 44.16
N GLU A 55 -4.68 0.78 44.81
CA GLU A 55 -5.44 1.95 44.38
C GLU A 55 -4.61 3.25 44.49
N ALA A 56 -4.82 4.17 43.55
CA ALA A 56 -4.16 5.46 43.54
C ALA A 56 -4.63 6.36 44.70
N TYR A 57 -3.69 7.00 45.40
CA TYR A 57 -4.03 8.13 46.28
C TYR A 57 -4.66 9.27 45.46
N GLY A 58 -5.71 9.89 46.00
CA GLY A 58 -6.47 10.94 45.30
C GLY A 58 -7.70 10.44 44.53
N GLY A 59 -7.93 9.12 44.50
CA GLY A 59 -9.04 8.48 43.81
C GLY A 59 -8.82 8.38 42.29
N GLY A 60 -9.81 7.83 41.58
CA GLY A 60 -9.73 7.52 40.16
C GLY A 60 -10.02 6.05 39.87
N SER A 61 -10.18 5.69 38.60
CA SER A 61 -10.31 4.30 38.18
C SER A 61 -8.94 3.80 37.73
N GLY A 62 -8.37 2.82 38.41
CA GLY A 62 -7.09 2.22 38.02
C GLY A 62 -6.27 1.77 39.21
N LEU A 63 -5.23 1.01 38.91
CA LEU A 63 -4.27 0.49 39.89
C LEU A 63 -2.88 1.04 39.54
N ILE A 64 -2.05 1.28 40.55
CA ILE A 64 -0.67 1.75 40.40
C ILE A 64 0.24 0.70 41.02
N MET A 65 1.35 0.38 40.35
CA MET A 65 2.34 -0.54 40.89
C MET A 65 2.99 0.03 42.16
N ARG A 66 3.04 -0.80 43.21
CA ARG A 66 3.42 -0.36 44.55
C ARG A 66 4.92 -0.09 44.68
N PRO A 67 5.31 0.98 45.39
CA PRO A 67 6.72 1.32 45.56
C PRO A 67 7.48 0.34 46.46
N ASP A 68 6.87 -0.24 47.49
CA ASP A 68 7.53 -1.21 48.37
C ASP A 68 7.95 -2.49 47.63
N VAL A 69 7.09 -2.98 46.73
CA VAL A 69 7.36 -4.13 45.86
C VAL A 69 8.43 -3.79 44.82
N LEU A 70 8.28 -2.67 44.12
CA LEU A 70 9.22 -2.25 43.08
C LEU A 70 10.61 -1.92 43.65
N GLY A 71 10.67 -1.23 44.80
CA GLY A 71 11.92 -0.92 45.49
C GLY A 71 12.67 -2.18 45.89
N SER A 72 11.98 -3.13 46.54
CA SER A 72 12.59 -4.43 46.91
C SER A 72 13.12 -5.21 45.69
N CYS A 73 12.40 -5.15 44.56
CA CYS A 73 12.81 -5.75 43.30
C CYS A 73 14.05 -5.07 42.71
N LEU A 74 14.06 -3.74 42.68
CA LEU A 74 15.18 -2.94 42.18
C LEU A 74 16.44 -3.11 43.04
N ASP A 75 16.31 -3.06 44.37
CA ASP A 75 17.41 -3.28 45.30
C ASP A 75 18.07 -4.65 45.08
N ASN A 76 17.27 -5.69 44.83
CA ASN A 76 17.77 -7.02 44.51
C ASN A 76 18.62 -7.03 43.23
N VAL A 77 18.16 -6.38 42.17
CA VAL A 77 18.88 -6.34 40.89
C VAL A 77 20.12 -5.46 40.96
N LEU A 78 20.01 -4.30 41.61
CA LEU A 78 21.09 -3.35 41.82
C LEU A 78 22.19 -3.89 42.74
N SER A 79 21.88 -4.83 43.64
CA SER A 79 22.90 -5.49 44.47
C SER A 79 24.00 -6.17 43.64
N SER A 80 23.65 -6.67 42.46
CA SER A 80 24.60 -7.28 41.53
C SER A 80 25.21 -6.27 40.56
N ASN A 81 24.46 -5.21 40.21
CA ASN A 81 24.87 -4.19 39.24
C ASN A 81 24.53 -2.76 39.74
N PRO A 82 25.30 -2.19 40.70
CA PRO A 82 24.90 -0.97 41.41
C PRO A 82 24.77 0.29 40.55
N ASN A 83 25.49 0.35 39.43
CA ASN A 83 25.55 1.53 38.56
C ASN A 83 24.76 1.34 37.25
N ALA A 84 23.99 0.26 37.10
CA ALA A 84 23.26 0.02 35.87
C ALA A 84 22.11 1.05 35.73
N PRO A 85 22.04 1.83 34.64
CA PRO A 85 20.94 2.77 34.44
C PRO A 85 19.62 2.02 34.28
N ILE A 86 18.57 2.59 34.89
CA ILE A 86 17.22 2.05 34.86
C ILE A 86 16.39 2.85 33.88
N TYR A 87 15.78 2.14 32.93
CA TYR A 87 14.88 2.71 31.94
C TYR A 87 13.45 2.22 32.16
N TYR A 88 12.50 3.14 32.13
CA TYR A 88 11.08 2.84 32.26
C TYR A 88 10.35 3.23 30.97
N PRO A 89 9.83 2.26 30.20
CA PRO A 89 8.98 2.56 29.07
C PRO A 89 7.68 3.22 29.53
N SER A 90 7.56 4.51 29.27
CA SER A 90 6.47 5.38 29.73
C SER A 90 6.11 6.36 28.62
N PRO A 91 4.81 6.56 28.30
CA PRO A 91 4.40 7.54 27.28
C PRO A 91 4.73 8.99 27.67
N ARG A 92 5.00 9.26 28.97
CA ARG A 92 5.49 10.57 29.47
C ARG A 92 6.98 10.79 29.20
N GLY A 93 7.72 9.73 28.89
CA GLY A 93 9.17 9.75 28.76
C GLY A 93 9.68 10.46 27.52
N LYS A 94 11.01 10.62 27.44
CA LYS A 94 11.67 11.18 26.25
C LYS A 94 11.43 10.25 25.07
N LEU A 95 11.03 10.80 23.92
CA LEU A 95 10.77 10.02 22.71
C LEU A 95 12.05 9.31 22.23
N PHE A 96 12.02 7.98 22.22
CA PHE A 96 13.08 7.10 21.77
C PHE A 96 13.39 7.35 20.30
N ASN A 97 14.67 7.50 19.99
CA ASN A 97 15.17 7.71 18.66
C ASN A 97 16.58 7.12 18.53
N GLN A 98 17.11 7.13 17.31
CA GLN A 98 18.42 6.53 17.01
C GLN A 98 19.56 7.12 17.86
N ASN A 99 19.54 8.41 18.20
CA ASN A 99 20.55 9.03 19.06
C ASN A 99 20.51 8.45 20.47
N ILE A 100 19.31 8.33 21.05
CA ILE A 100 19.13 7.74 22.38
C ILE A 100 19.58 6.27 22.34
N ALA A 101 19.33 5.53 21.27
CA ALA A 101 19.86 4.17 21.13
C ALA A 101 21.39 4.12 21.20
N HIS A 102 22.09 5.03 20.52
CA HIS A 102 23.55 5.15 20.60
C HIS A 102 24.07 5.59 21.99
N GLU A 103 23.31 6.40 22.72
CA GLU A 103 23.63 6.76 24.10
C GLU A 103 23.52 5.55 25.02
N ILE A 104 22.41 4.80 24.94
CA ILE A 104 22.16 3.63 25.80
C ILE A 104 23.15 2.50 25.53
N ILE A 105 23.55 2.28 24.27
CA ILE A 105 24.44 1.16 23.92
C ILE A 105 25.87 1.31 24.46
N GLN A 106 26.25 2.51 24.94
CA GLN A 106 27.52 2.71 25.66
C GLN A 106 27.51 2.01 27.03
N GLU A 107 26.33 1.74 27.57
CA GLU A 107 26.13 1.06 28.84
C GLU A 107 26.27 -0.45 28.64
N LYS A 108 27.16 -1.09 29.41
CA LYS A 108 27.36 -2.55 29.31
C LYS A 108 26.22 -3.35 29.95
N GLN A 109 25.53 -2.73 30.91
CA GLN A 109 24.45 -3.34 31.67
C GLN A 109 23.33 -2.33 31.83
N ILE A 110 22.10 -2.73 31.52
CA ILE A 110 20.92 -1.86 31.64
C ILE A 110 19.80 -2.60 32.36
N ILE A 111 18.95 -1.84 33.03
CA ILE A 111 17.72 -2.35 33.66
C ILE A 111 16.54 -1.75 32.91
N ILE A 112 15.57 -2.58 32.52
CA ILE A 112 14.31 -2.12 31.93
C ILE A 112 13.16 -2.52 32.86
N LEU A 113 12.53 -1.53 33.49
CA LEU A 113 11.37 -1.70 34.36
C LEU A 113 10.09 -1.60 33.54
N CYS A 114 9.38 -2.71 33.34
CA CYS A 114 8.14 -2.74 32.58
C CYS A 114 6.94 -2.43 33.48
N GLY A 115 6.40 -1.22 33.38
CA GLY A 115 5.17 -0.83 34.08
C GLY A 115 3.91 -1.46 33.49
N ARG A 116 2.86 -1.54 34.33
CA ARG A 116 1.52 -2.03 34.02
C ARG A 116 0.46 -1.17 34.72
N PHE A 117 -0.79 -1.47 34.46
CA PHE A 117 -1.95 -0.72 34.99
C PHE A 117 -1.87 0.75 34.57
N GLU A 118 -2.08 1.71 35.48
CA GLU A 118 -1.93 3.14 35.21
C GLU A 118 -0.45 3.60 35.26
N GLY A 119 0.45 2.75 35.74
CA GLY A 119 1.89 3.04 35.83
C GLY A 119 2.50 2.60 37.16
N ILE A 120 3.64 3.22 37.49
CA ILE A 120 4.38 3.00 38.72
C ILE A 120 4.28 4.23 39.63
N ASP A 121 4.43 4.03 40.93
CA ASP A 121 4.47 5.13 41.90
C ASP A 121 5.65 6.09 41.60
N GLU A 122 5.37 7.39 41.52
CA GLU A 122 6.35 8.41 41.13
C GLU A 122 7.59 8.43 42.04
N ARG A 123 7.46 8.03 43.32
CA ARG A 123 8.59 7.97 44.26
C ARG A 123 9.65 6.97 43.81
N ILE A 124 9.29 5.92 43.06
CA ILE A 124 10.26 4.98 42.49
C ILE A 124 11.08 5.66 41.39
N ILE A 125 10.46 6.52 40.61
CA ILE A 125 11.16 7.26 39.54
C ILE A 125 12.18 8.20 40.15
N GLU A 126 11.78 8.97 41.17
CA GLU A 126 12.62 9.94 41.86
C GLU A 126 13.77 9.26 42.64
N GLU A 127 13.47 8.27 43.47
CA GLU A 127 14.46 7.64 44.36
C GLU A 127 15.56 6.91 43.57
N TYR A 128 15.18 6.17 42.52
CA TYR A 128 16.11 5.36 41.73
C TYR A 128 16.65 6.08 40.49
N ASN A 129 16.35 7.37 40.31
CA ASN A 129 16.71 8.16 39.13
C ASN A 129 16.34 7.44 37.81
N VAL A 130 15.12 6.91 37.75
CA VAL A 130 14.65 6.11 36.61
C VAL A 130 14.47 7.01 35.39
N ARG A 131 15.02 6.59 34.26
CA ARG A 131 14.94 7.33 32.99
C ARG A 131 13.71 6.89 32.22
N GLU A 132 12.71 7.76 32.11
CA GLU A 132 11.51 7.49 31.32
C GLU A 132 11.77 7.61 29.82
N ILE A 133 11.35 6.61 29.04
CA ILE A 133 11.49 6.57 27.58
C ILE A 133 10.13 6.23 26.95
N SER A 134 9.69 7.03 25.99
CA SER A 134 8.50 6.75 25.17
C SER A 134 8.91 6.17 23.82
N ILE A 135 8.19 5.18 23.31
CA ILE A 135 8.40 4.68 21.93
C ILE A 135 7.43 5.27 20.91
N GLY A 136 6.64 6.27 21.31
CA GLY A 136 5.76 7.04 20.43
C GLY A 136 4.51 7.57 21.11
N ASP A 137 3.78 8.42 20.37
CA ASP A 137 2.58 9.12 20.86
C ASP A 137 1.33 8.22 20.74
N TYR A 138 1.36 7.09 21.46
CA TYR A 138 0.28 6.12 21.55
C TYR A 138 0.37 5.34 22.87
N ILE A 139 -0.72 4.67 23.25
CA ILE A 139 -0.81 3.95 24.52
C ILE A 139 -0.74 2.44 24.30
N LEU A 140 0.10 1.77 25.09
CA LEU A 140 0.21 0.33 25.16
C LEU A 140 -0.33 -0.19 26.49
N SER A 141 -0.69 -1.48 26.54
CA SER A 141 -1.16 -2.13 27.77
C SER A 141 -0.07 -2.33 28.84
N GLY A 142 1.20 -2.09 28.51
CA GLY A 142 2.35 -2.33 29.39
C GLY A 142 3.68 -2.07 28.70
N GLY A 143 4.74 -2.02 29.50
CA GLY A 143 6.09 -1.69 29.04
C GLY A 143 6.81 -2.82 28.27
N GLU A 144 6.30 -4.06 28.26
CA GLU A 144 7.05 -5.21 27.72
C GLU A 144 7.25 -5.13 26.21
N VAL A 145 6.23 -4.72 25.45
CA VAL A 145 6.33 -4.54 24.00
C VAL A 145 7.32 -3.42 23.67
N ALA A 146 7.31 -2.34 24.45
CA ALA A 146 8.25 -1.24 24.30
C ALA A 146 9.68 -1.66 24.65
N ALA A 147 9.86 -2.46 25.70
CA ALA A 147 11.16 -3.03 26.06
C ALA A 147 11.73 -3.92 24.94
N LEU A 148 10.89 -4.78 24.33
CA LEU A 148 11.30 -5.60 23.19
C LEU A 148 11.72 -4.74 21.99
N ALA A 149 10.98 -3.68 21.68
CA ALA A 149 11.30 -2.77 20.58
C ALA A 149 12.61 -2.00 20.82
N ILE A 150 12.80 -1.47 22.03
CA ILE A 150 14.03 -0.77 22.43
C ILE A 150 15.21 -1.75 22.34
N LEU A 151 15.09 -2.94 22.93
CA LEU A 151 16.16 -3.94 22.90
C LEU A 151 16.50 -4.39 21.46
N ASP A 152 15.51 -4.61 20.60
CA ASP A 152 15.75 -4.98 19.20
C ASP A 152 16.61 -3.94 18.47
N CYS A 153 16.27 -2.65 18.65
CA CYS A 153 17.04 -1.52 18.13
C CYS A 153 18.48 -1.50 18.68
N LEU A 154 18.64 -1.63 20.00
CA LEU A 154 19.95 -1.64 20.67
C LEU A 154 20.83 -2.80 20.23
N ILE A 155 20.30 -4.03 20.21
CA ILE A 155 21.04 -5.24 19.85
C ILE A 155 21.58 -5.14 18.43
N ARG A 156 20.84 -4.53 17.52
CA ARG A 156 21.24 -4.37 16.11
C ARG A 156 22.46 -3.46 15.95
N LEU A 157 22.70 -2.54 16.88
CA LEU A 157 23.87 -1.65 16.91
C LEU A 157 25.12 -2.32 17.51
N LEU A 158 24.99 -3.48 18.14
CA LEU A 158 26.13 -4.16 18.75
C LEU A 158 27.10 -4.69 17.69
N PRO A 159 28.42 -4.65 17.99
CA PRO A 159 29.41 -5.22 17.08
C PRO A 159 29.18 -6.71 16.89
N ASN A 160 29.38 -7.16 15.66
CA ASN A 160 29.28 -8.56 15.21
C ASN A 160 27.85 -9.12 15.15
N VAL A 161 26.82 -8.28 15.28
CA VAL A 161 25.42 -8.68 15.03
C VAL A 161 25.08 -8.62 13.54
N LEU A 162 25.38 -7.50 12.89
CA LEU A 162 25.26 -7.37 11.43
C LEU A 162 26.47 -7.97 10.71
N ALA A 163 26.23 -8.57 9.55
CA ALA A 163 27.30 -9.12 8.71
C ALA A 163 28.22 -8.04 8.13
N ASN A 164 27.64 -6.88 7.80
CA ASN A 164 28.37 -5.69 7.38
C ASN A 164 27.92 -4.52 8.27
N GLN A 165 28.82 -3.97 9.08
CA GLN A 165 28.49 -2.85 9.97
C GLN A 165 28.49 -1.50 9.25
N ASP A 166 29.17 -1.39 8.11
CA ASP A 166 29.26 -0.13 7.37
C ASP A 166 27.89 0.32 6.86
N THR A 167 26.93 -0.60 6.70
CA THR A 167 25.57 -0.26 6.26
C THR A 167 24.81 0.59 7.27
N LEU A 168 25.16 0.52 8.57
CA LEU A 168 24.51 1.34 9.60
C LEU A 168 24.61 2.85 9.28
N GLN A 169 25.73 3.28 8.68
CA GLN A 169 25.98 4.69 8.32
C GLN A 169 25.02 5.23 7.25
N SER A 170 24.39 4.35 6.48
CA SER A 170 23.48 4.70 5.38
C SER A 170 22.00 4.49 5.72
N GLU A 171 21.69 4.04 6.94
CA GLU A 171 20.31 3.74 7.33
C GLU A 171 19.52 4.98 7.70
N SER A 172 18.19 4.82 7.66
CA SER A 172 17.27 5.90 8.03
C SER A 172 17.55 6.41 9.44
N PHE A 173 17.55 7.74 9.60
CA PHE A 173 17.72 8.44 10.87
C PHE A 173 19.11 8.36 11.52
N GLU A 174 20.09 7.70 10.90
CA GLU A 174 21.48 7.72 11.37
C GLU A 174 22.00 9.17 11.41
N ARG A 175 22.89 9.51 12.35
CA ARG A 175 23.38 10.89 12.53
C ARG A 175 24.76 11.12 11.98
N ASN A 176 25.51 10.05 11.75
CA ASN A 176 26.88 10.11 11.31
C ASN A 176 26.97 9.72 9.84
N GLY A 177 27.78 10.44 9.08
CA GLY A 177 27.98 10.19 7.65
C GLY A 177 27.26 11.18 6.75
N GLU A 178 27.36 10.94 5.44
CA GLU A 178 26.91 11.85 4.39
C GLU A 178 25.38 12.02 4.34
N PHE A 179 24.62 11.02 4.81
CA PHE A 179 23.15 10.96 4.71
C PHE A 179 22.43 11.14 6.05
N ALA A 180 23.07 11.84 6.99
CA ALA A 180 22.58 11.98 8.35
C ALA A 180 21.16 12.58 8.45
N GLY A 181 20.27 11.90 9.18
CA GLY A 181 18.91 12.32 9.48
C GLY A 181 17.90 12.14 8.34
N LEU A 182 18.30 11.50 7.24
CA LEU A 182 17.44 11.25 6.09
C LEU A 182 16.75 9.88 6.18
N LEU A 183 15.76 9.68 5.30
CA LEU A 183 15.12 8.38 5.09
C LEU A 183 15.82 7.62 3.97
N GLU A 184 15.80 6.29 4.07
CA GLU A 184 16.30 5.40 3.03
C GLU A 184 15.44 5.49 1.76
N CYS A 185 16.07 5.23 0.62
CA CYS A 185 15.41 5.33 -0.68
C CYS A 185 14.49 4.12 -0.95
N PRO A 186 13.51 4.26 -1.88
CA PRO A 186 12.73 3.11 -2.32
C PRO A 186 13.62 1.98 -2.87
N LEU A 187 13.46 0.77 -2.34
CA LEU A 187 14.25 -0.40 -2.71
C LEU A 187 13.51 -1.30 -3.71
N TYR A 188 14.24 -1.82 -4.69
CA TYR A 188 13.72 -2.73 -5.71
C TYR A 188 14.62 -3.97 -5.79
N THR A 189 14.02 -5.14 -6.00
CA THR A 189 14.76 -6.40 -6.16
C THR A 189 14.27 -7.19 -7.37
N ARG A 190 15.03 -8.22 -7.73
CA ARG A 190 14.71 -9.13 -8.84
C ARG A 190 13.67 -10.17 -8.41
N PRO A 191 12.89 -10.74 -9.35
CA PRO A 191 12.81 -10.34 -10.76
C PRO A 191 11.92 -9.10 -10.96
N GLU A 192 11.96 -8.52 -12.16
CA GLU A 192 10.96 -7.54 -12.57
C GLU A 192 9.56 -8.15 -12.48
N PHE A 193 8.65 -7.49 -11.76
CA PHE A 193 7.30 -7.99 -11.53
C PHE A 193 6.27 -7.09 -12.22
N LYS A 194 5.87 -7.49 -13.43
CA LYS A 194 4.94 -6.79 -14.35
C LYS A 194 5.43 -5.38 -14.71
N ALA A 195 5.71 -5.16 -15.99
CA ALA A 195 5.77 -3.81 -16.53
C ALA A 195 4.42 -3.13 -16.25
N MET A 196 4.35 -2.27 -15.24
CA MET A 196 3.19 -1.41 -15.03
C MET A 196 3.16 -0.45 -16.20
N ASN A 197 2.46 -0.83 -17.27
CA ASN A 197 2.21 0.08 -18.38
C ASN A 197 1.06 1.00 -17.94
N ILE A 198 1.40 1.97 -17.10
CA ILE A 198 0.49 2.99 -16.53
C ILE A 198 -0.38 3.61 -17.64
N ILE A 199 0.18 3.74 -18.85
CA ILE A 199 -0.51 4.20 -20.06
C ILE A 199 -1.74 3.35 -20.39
N GLU A 200 -1.62 2.02 -20.37
CA GLU A 200 -2.74 1.11 -20.68
C GLU A 200 -3.88 1.23 -19.68
N GLN A 201 -3.57 1.43 -18.39
CA GLN A 201 -4.59 1.61 -17.36
C GLN A 201 -5.38 2.92 -17.56
N PHE A 202 -4.68 4.03 -17.85
CA PHE A 202 -5.35 5.30 -18.15
C PHE A 202 -6.17 5.24 -19.45
N GLU A 203 -5.67 4.57 -20.48
CA GLU A 203 -6.42 4.37 -21.72
C GLU A 203 -7.73 3.59 -21.48
N GLN A 204 -7.70 2.54 -20.67
CA GLN A 204 -8.91 1.77 -20.33
C GLN A 204 -9.92 2.61 -19.54
N GLN A 205 -9.46 3.35 -18.53
CA GLN A 205 -10.33 4.24 -17.75
C GLN A 205 -10.99 5.30 -18.65
N GLN A 206 -10.23 5.88 -19.59
CA GLN A 206 -10.79 6.85 -20.54
C GLN A 206 -11.78 6.22 -21.50
N ILE A 207 -11.53 5.01 -22.03
CA ILE A 207 -12.50 4.31 -22.88
C ILE A 207 -13.81 4.10 -22.12
N VAL A 208 -13.77 3.61 -20.88
CA VAL A 208 -14.97 3.39 -20.06
C VAL A 208 -15.73 4.71 -19.89
N LYS A 209 -15.05 5.80 -19.51
CA LYS A 209 -15.68 7.12 -19.36
C LYS A 209 -16.29 7.65 -20.66
N LEU A 210 -15.61 7.49 -21.78
CA LEU A 210 -16.07 7.97 -23.09
C LEU A 210 -17.22 7.15 -23.68
N THR A 211 -17.43 5.93 -23.19
CA THR A 211 -18.43 4.98 -23.68
C THR A 211 -19.59 4.72 -22.74
N GLU A 212 -19.58 5.30 -21.54
CA GLU A 212 -20.62 5.17 -20.51
C GLU A 212 -22.05 5.31 -21.06
N ASN A 213 -22.27 6.26 -21.97
CA ASN A 213 -23.57 6.55 -22.57
C ASN A 213 -23.67 6.17 -24.06
N LYS A 214 -22.79 5.28 -24.55
CA LYS A 214 -22.69 4.92 -25.97
C LYS A 214 -22.59 3.42 -26.17
N LYS A 215 -23.45 2.89 -27.04
CA LYS A 215 -23.33 1.49 -27.47
C LYS A 215 -22.35 1.38 -28.63
N ILE A 216 -21.22 0.73 -28.39
CA ILE A 216 -20.26 0.36 -29.44
C ILE A 216 -20.39 -1.16 -29.65
N PRO A 217 -21.02 -1.60 -30.75
CA PRO A 217 -21.16 -3.02 -31.05
C PRO A 217 -19.80 -3.60 -31.47
N ASP A 218 -19.68 -4.92 -31.40
CA ASP A 218 -18.56 -5.57 -32.09
C ASP A 218 -18.82 -5.61 -33.60
N PHE A 219 -17.90 -5.05 -34.37
CA PHE A 219 -17.95 -4.96 -35.83
C PHE A 219 -16.55 -5.05 -36.43
N LYS A 220 -16.40 -5.60 -37.61
CA LYS A 220 -15.10 -5.80 -38.24
C LYS A 220 -15.03 -5.16 -39.62
N VAL A 221 -13.83 -5.18 -40.19
CA VAL A 221 -13.63 -4.83 -41.60
C VAL A 221 -14.50 -5.74 -42.46
N GLY A 222 -15.24 -5.14 -43.39
CA GLY A 222 -16.23 -5.79 -44.24
C GLY A 222 -17.69 -5.59 -43.80
N ASP A 223 -17.93 -5.24 -42.54
CA ASP A 223 -19.29 -4.94 -42.07
C ASP A 223 -19.76 -3.57 -42.57
N THR A 224 -21.06 -3.44 -42.81
CA THR A 224 -21.70 -2.15 -43.06
C THR A 224 -22.14 -1.57 -41.74
N VAL A 225 -21.66 -0.38 -41.42
CA VAL A 225 -22.00 0.33 -40.19
C VAL A 225 -22.64 1.68 -40.50
N LYS A 226 -23.54 2.10 -39.61
CA LYS A 226 -24.08 3.45 -39.55
C LYS A 226 -23.46 4.15 -38.36
N VAL A 227 -22.62 5.15 -38.63
CA VAL A 227 -21.96 5.96 -37.60
C VAL A 227 -22.71 7.28 -37.50
N THR A 228 -23.27 7.57 -36.32
CA THR A 228 -23.92 8.85 -36.03
C THR A 228 -22.94 9.75 -35.31
N VAL A 229 -22.68 10.95 -35.84
CA VAL A 229 -21.81 11.96 -35.24
C VAL A 229 -22.59 13.20 -34.82
N LYS A 230 -22.18 13.83 -33.72
CA LYS A 230 -22.61 15.16 -33.29
C LYS A 230 -21.84 16.21 -34.07
N ILE A 231 -22.54 17.04 -34.82
CA ILE A 231 -21.97 18.22 -35.48
C ILE A 231 -22.42 19.42 -34.67
N ILE A 232 -21.46 20.25 -34.29
CA ILE A 232 -21.70 21.49 -33.56
C ILE A 232 -21.55 22.62 -34.56
N ASP A 233 -22.66 23.22 -34.93
CA ASP A 233 -22.66 24.41 -35.79
C ASP A 233 -22.60 25.65 -34.89
N ARG A 234 -21.70 26.58 -35.21
CA ARG A 234 -21.60 27.89 -34.55
C ARG A 234 -22.38 28.91 -35.37
N THR A 235 -23.32 29.57 -34.72
CA THR A 235 -24.07 30.69 -35.31
C THR A 235 -23.96 31.89 -34.38
N VAL A 236 -23.76 33.07 -34.98
CA VAL A 236 -23.75 34.33 -34.24
C VAL A 236 -25.16 34.89 -34.28
N GLU A 237 -25.78 35.09 -33.12
CA GLU A 237 -27.08 35.76 -33.02
C GLU A 237 -26.93 37.26 -33.33
N LYS A 238 -28.03 37.92 -33.69
CA LYS A 238 -28.04 39.34 -34.10
C LYS A 238 -27.44 40.28 -33.04
N ASP A 239 -27.39 39.85 -31.79
CA ASP A 239 -26.89 40.59 -30.64
C ASP A 239 -25.38 40.34 -30.37
N GLY A 240 -24.70 39.62 -31.28
CA GLY A 240 -23.27 39.31 -31.19
C GLY A 240 -22.92 38.11 -30.31
N LYS A 241 -23.90 37.41 -29.72
CA LYS A 241 -23.69 36.21 -28.90
C LYS A 241 -23.55 34.95 -29.76
N GLU A 242 -22.57 34.11 -29.47
CA GLU A 242 -22.41 32.81 -30.11
C GLU A 242 -23.41 31.80 -29.55
N LYS A 243 -24.13 31.11 -30.45
CA LYS A 243 -25.00 29.98 -30.15
C LYS A 243 -24.45 28.71 -30.79
N LEU A 244 -24.32 27.67 -29.98
CA LEU A 244 -23.94 26.33 -30.41
C LEU A 244 -25.22 25.51 -30.66
N LEU A 245 -25.40 25.06 -31.89
CA LEU A 245 -26.47 24.13 -32.27
C LEU A 245 -25.87 22.75 -32.49
N GLU A 246 -26.29 21.78 -31.67
CA GLU A 246 -25.93 20.37 -31.87
C GLU A 246 -26.92 19.70 -32.83
N ARG A 247 -26.41 19.08 -33.91
CA ARG A 247 -27.19 18.20 -34.78
C ARG A 247 -26.53 16.83 -34.95
N LEU A 248 -27.35 15.80 -35.13
CA LEU A 248 -26.87 14.44 -35.40
C LEU A 248 -26.82 14.19 -36.90
N GLN A 249 -25.66 13.77 -37.41
CA GLN A 249 -25.50 13.32 -38.79
C GLN A 249 -25.09 11.86 -38.84
N ALA A 250 -25.85 11.04 -39.56
CA ALA A 250 -25.51 9.64 -39.79
C ALA A 250 -24.70 9.47 -41.09
N TYR A 251 -23.69 8.60 -41.03
CA TYR A 251 -22.90 8.15 -42.17
C TYR A 251 -22.90 6.63 -42.23
N GLU A 252 -23.53 6.08 -43.26
CA GLU A 252 -23.64 4.64 -43.47
C GLU A 252 -22.75 4.17 -44.62
N GLY A 253 -21.97 3.14 -44.38
CA GLY A 253 -21.13 2.54 -45.41
C GLY A 253 -20.37 1.32 -44.91
N VAL A 254 -19.52 0.79 -45.79
CA VAL A 254 -18.72 -0.41 -45.52
C VAL A 254 -17.45 -0.03 -44.78
N VAL A 255 -17.12 -0.74 -43.69
CA VAL A 255 -15.85 -0.60 -43.00
C VAL A 255 -14.74 -1.22 -43.84
N ILE A 256 -13.86 -0.40 -44.40
CA ILE A 256 -12.76 -0.85 -45.26
C ILE A 256 -11.43 -1.02 -44.52
N ALA A 257 -11.30 -0.42 -43.33
CA ALA A 257 -10.16 -0.57 -42.44
C ALA A 257 -10.56 -0.28 -40.99
N ARG A 258 -9.94 -0.97 -40.04
CA ARG A 258 -10.08 -0.74 -38.59
C ARG A 258 -8.70 -0.78 -37.93
N ARG A 259 -8.46 0.08 -36.96
CA ARG A 259 -7.28 0.11 -36.10
C ARG A 259 -7.72 -0.02 -34.64
N ASN A 260 -7.14 -0.97 -33.92
CA ASN A 260 -7.36 -1.18 -32.49
C ASN A 260 -6.10 -0.74 -31.76
N SER A 261 -6.12 0.46 -31.18
CA SER A 261 -4.97 1.05 -30.49
C SER A 261 -5.46 1.92 -29.34
N GLY A 262 -5.96 1.28 -28.29
CA GLY A 262 -6.48 1.97 -27.10
C GLY A 262 -7.57 2.98 -27.44
N VAL A 263 -7.50 4.15 -26.79
CA VAL A 263 -8.43 5.29 -27.00
C VAL A 263 -8.41 5.78 -28.45
N ALA A 264 -7.28 5.63 -29.15
CA ALA A 264 -7.12 6.05 -30.55
C ALA A 264 -7.70 5.05 -31.58
N SER A 265 -8.47 4.06 -31.15
CA SER A 265 -9.11 3.10 -32.04
C SER A 265 -10.01 3.80 -33.06
N SER A 266 -9.90 3.43 -34.34
CA SER A 266 -10.61 4.07 -35.44
C SER A 266 -11.07 3.10 -36.51
N CYS A 267 -12.11 3.49 -37.24
CA CYS A 267 -12.57 2.79 -38.44
C CYS A 267 -12.64 3.75 -39.64
N VAL A 268 -12.42 3.21 -40.84
CA VAL A 268 -12.62 3.93 -42.10
C VAL A 268 -13.84 3.33 -42.78
N VAL A 269 -14.86 4.14 -42.97
CA VAL A 269 -16.13 3.76 -43.58
C VAL A 269 -16.19 4.36 -44.97
N ARG A 270 -16.47 3.54 -45.98
CA ARG A 270 -16.59 3.93 -47.39
C ARG A 270 -18.05 3.81 -47.83
N LYS A 271 -18.58 4.88 -48.43
CA LYS A 271 -19.88 4.93 -49.09
C LYS A 271 -19.70 5.37 -50.54
N VAL A 272 -20.43 4.76 -51.46
CA VAL A 272 -20.55 5.28 -52.83
C VAL A 272 -21.76 6.20 -52.89
N SER A 273 -21.56 7.43 -53.36
CA SER A 273 -22.60 8.46 -53.50
C SER A 273 -22.45 9.09 -54.89
N HIS A 274 -23.50 9.07 -55.71
CA HIS A 274 -23.50 9.65 -57.07
C HIS A 274 -22.34 9.16 -57.95
N GLY A 275 -21.97 7.87 -57.84
CA GLY A 275 -20.87 7.27 -58.60
C GLY A 275 -19.49 7.46 -57.96
N GLU A 276 -19.34 8.40 -57.03
CA GLU A 276 -18.08 8.71 -56.36
C GLU A 276 -17.95 8.01 -55.01
N GLY A 277 -16.76 7.48 -54.73
CA GLY A 277 -16.47 6.76 -53.49
C GLY A 277 -15.94 7.68 -52.40
N VAL A 278 -16.77 7.99 -51.41
CA VAL A 278 -16.41 8.84 -50.27
C VAL A 278 -15.95 7.96 -49.11
N GLU A 279 -14.84 8.33 -48.46
CA GLU A 279 -14.31 7.67 -47.26
C GLU A 279 -14.32 8.64 -46.08
N ARG A 280 -14.76 8.19 -44.92
CA ARG A 280 -14.63 8.93 -43.66
C ARG A 280 -14.01 8.06 -42.58
N ARG A 281 -13.07 8.65 -41.83
CA ARG A 281 -12.47 8.03 -40.65
C ARG A 281 -13.22 8.48 -39.41
N PHE A 282 -13.62 7.52 -38.58
CA PHE A 282 -14.26 7.78 -37.30
C PHE A 282 -13.38 7.24 -36.17
N MET A 283 -13.16 8.07 -35.16
CA MET A 283 -12.52 7.66 -33.90
C MET A 283 -13.60 7.04 -33.02
N ILE A 284 -13.48 5.74 -32.75
CA ILE A 284 -14.56 4.91 -32.17
C ILE A 284 -15.02 5.46 -30.82
N PHE A 285 -14.07 5.90 -29.99
CA PHE A 285 -14.32 6.39 -28.64
C PHE A 285 -14.46 7.92 -28.56
N SER A 286 -14.48 8.64 -29.69
CA SER A 286 -14.55 10.10 -29.66
C SER A 286 -15.88 10.60 -29.08
N PRO A 287 -15.87 11.67 -28.24
CA PRO A 287 -17.08 12.35 -27.78
C PRO A 287 -18.05 12.72 -28.92
N ILE A 288 -17.52 13.05 -30.09
CA ILE A 288 -18.26 13.44 -31.30
C ILE A 288 -19.08 12.27 -31.87
N VAL A 289 -18.62 11.02 -31.74
CA VAL A 289 -19.40 9.87 -32.20
C VAL A 289 -20.52 9.61 -31.20
N HIS A 290 -21.78 9.78 -31.62
CA HIS A 290 -22.95 9.54 -30.78
C HIS A 290 -23.26 8.04 -30.66
N SER A 291 -23.31 7.33 -31.79
CA SER A 291 -23.56 5.88 -31.83
C SER A 291 -22.93 5.22 -33.05
N ILE A 292 -22.68 3.91 -32.93
CA ILE A 292 -22.29 3.06 -34.05
C ILE A 292 -23.26 1.87 -34.07
N GLU A 293 -23.86 1.62 -35.22
CA GLU A 293 -24.78 0.48 -35.41
C GLU A 293 -24.30 -0.38 -36.57
N VAL A 294 -24.32 -1.70 -36.40
CA VAL A 294 -24.03 -2.63 -37.50
C VAL A 294 -25.32 -2.83 -38.30
N VAL A 295 -25.31 -2.39 -39.55
CA VAL A 295 -26.41 -2.56 -40.49
C VAL A 295 -26.34 -3.95 -41.14
N LYS A 296 -25.13 -4.39 -41.52
CA LYS A 296 -24.90 -5.68 -42.19
C LYS A 296 -23.56 -6.28 -41.81
N TYR A 297 -23.52 -7.61 -41.65
CA TYR A 297 -22.29 -8.35 -41.43
C TYR A 297 -21.72 -8.88 -42.74
N GLY A 298 -20.49 -8.50 -43.05
CA GLY A 298 -19.80 -8.87 -44.29
C GLY A 298 -18.82 -10.03 -44.08
N VAL A 299 -18.65 -10.83 -45.13
CA VAL A 299 -17.61 -11.86 -45.19
C VAL A 299 -16.50 -11.39 -46.11
N VAL A 300 -15.34 -11.09 -45.52
CA VAL A 300 -14.14 -10.67 -46.24
C VAL A 300 -12.93 -11.46 -45.75
N ARG A 301 -11.92 -11.60 -46.62
CA ARG A 301 -10.67 -12.32 -46.32
C ARG A 301 -9.51 -11.39 -45.98
N ARG A 302 -9.59 -10.10 -46.34
CA ARG A 302 -8.50 -9.13 -46.16
C ARG A 302 -8.81 -8.21 -44.98
N ALA A 303 -7.78 -7.89 -44.19
CA ALA A 303 -7.88 -6.93 -43.08
C ALA A 303 -8.02 -5.46 -43.52
N LYS A 304 -7.72 -5.14 -44.80
CA LYS A 304 -7.96 -3.83 -45.42
C LYS A 304 -8.56 -4.04 -46.82
N LEU A 305 -9.65 -3.36 -47.13
CA LEU A 305 -10.43 -3.53 -48.36
C LEU A 305 -10.20 -2.40 -49.37
N TYR A 306 -8.98 -1.87 -49.46
CA TYR A 306 -8.67 -0.77 -50.38
C TYR A 306 -8.87 -1.11 -51.86
N TYR A 307 -8.93 -2.40 -52.20
CA TYR A 307 -9.29 -2.83 -53.56
C TYR A 307 -10.70 -2.37 -53.97
N LEU A 308 -11.60 -2.12 -53.01
CA LEU A 308 -12.94 -1.58 -53.27
C LEU A 308 -12.91 -0.13 -53.80
N ARG A 309 -11.75 0.53 -53.80
CA ARG A 309 -11.60 1.87 -54.40
C ARG A 309 -11.74 1.85 -55.92
N ASN A 310 -11.31 0.75 -56.53
CA ASN A 310 -11.25 0.59 -57.98
C ASN A 310 -12.42 -0.23 -58.54
N LEU A 311 -13.41 -0.58 -57.72
CA LEU A 311 -14.54 -1.42 -58.10
C LEU A 311 -15.85 -0.63 -57.99
N SER A 312 -16.77 -0.89 -58.92
CA SER A 312 -18.10 -0.29 -58.95
C SER A 312 -19.18 -1.35 -59.21
N GLY A 313 -20.45 -0.98 -58.98
CA GLY A 313 -21.60 -1.84 -59.27
C GLY A 313 -21.57 -3.19 -58.53
N LYS A 314 -21.87 -4.28 -59.25
CA LYS A 314 -21.91 -5.65 -58.69
C LYS A 314 -20.55 -6.12 -58.17
N ALA A 315 -19.45 -5.65 -58.76
CA ALA A 315 -18.09 -6.05 -58.38
C ALA A 315 -17.66 -5.50 -57.00
N ALA A 316 -18.26 -4.39 -56.56
CA ALA A 316 -17.97 -3.77 -55.26
C ALA A 316 -18.80 -4.35 -54.09
N ARG A 317 -19.73 -5.29 -54.35
CA ARG A 317 -20.60 -5.86 -53.30
C ARG A 317 -19.86 -6.88 -52.46
N ILE A 318 -19.92 -6.71 -51.14
CA ILE A 318 -19.42 -7.69 -50.17
C ILE A 318 -20.48 -8.77 -49.96
N LYS A 319 -20.05 -10.04 -49.89
CA LYS A 319 -20.94 -11.16 -49.57
C LYS A 319 -21.42 -11.03 -48.12
N GLU A 320 -22.72 -11.03 -47.94
CA GLU A 320 -23.35 -10.96 -46.61
C GLU A 320 -23.22 -12.31 -45.89
N LYS A 321 -23.02 -12.27 -44.57
CA LYS A 321 -23.11 -13.45 -43.71
C LYS A 321 -24.59 -13.70 -43.41
N LEU A 322 -25.15 -14.81 -43.90
CA LEU A 322 -26.50 -15.24 -43.51
C LEU A 322 -26.55 -15.38 -41.98
N GLN A 323 -27.38 -14.60 -41.31
CA GLN A 323 -27.68 -14.83 -39.90
C GLN A 323 -28.48 -16.12 -39.79
N VAL A 324 -27.88 -17.18 -39.24
CA VAL A 324 -28.66 -18.29 -38.69
C VAL A 324 -29.47 -17.71 -37.55
N ASN A 325 -30.79 -17.67 -37.72
CA ASN A 325 -31.73 -17.06 -36.78
C ASN A 325 -31.70 -17.85 -35.45
N THR A 326 -30.94 -17.39 -34.46
CA THR A 326 -30.78 -18.06 -33.15
C THR A 326 -32.05 -18.09 -32.29
N LYS A 327 -33.16 -17.51 -32.77
CA LYS A 327 -34.47 -17.57 -32.09
C LYS A 327 -35.13 -18.96 -32.06
N LYS A 328 -34.60 -19.98 -32.74
CA LYS A 328 -35.17 -21.35 -32.74
C LYS A 328 -34.51 -22.37 -31.79
N VAL A 329 -33.41 -22.04 -31.11
CA VAL A 329 -32.71 -23.01 -30.24
C VAL A 329 -33.25 -23.00 -28.78
N ASN A 330 -33.83 -21.89 -28.31
CA ASN A 330 -34.33 -21.79 -26.94
C ASN A 330 -35.73 -22.41 -26.69
N LYS A 331 -36.32 -23.14 -27.64
CA LYS A 331 -37.61 -23.83 -27.45
C LYS A 331 -37.51 -25.35 -27.28
N LYS A 332 -36.30 -25.94 -27.32
CA LYS A 332 -36.11 -27.39 -27.13
C LYS A 332 -35.48 -27.81 -25.80
N ASN A 333 -35.03 -26.88 -24.96
CA ASN A 333 -34.47 -27.19 -23.62
C ASN A 333 -35.38 -26.75 -22.47
N ALA A 334 -36.70 -26.69 -22.71
CA ALA A 334 -37.69 -26.37 -21.68
C ALA A 334 -38.79 -27.45 -21.62
N VAL A 335 -38.42 -28.73 -21.75
CA VAL A 335 -39.10 -29.90 -21.17
C VAL A 335 -38.06 -31.04 -21.19
N ALA A 336 -37.40 -31.28 -20.05
CA ALA A 336 -36.82 -32.53 -19.55
C ALA A 336 -35.85 -32.20 -18.41
#